data_AF-A0A5J6LCL6-F1
#
_entry.id   AF-A0A5J6LCL6-F1
#
_cell.length_a   1.000
_cell.length_b   1.000
_cell.length_c   1.000
_cell.angle_alpha   90.00
_cell.angle_beta   90.00
_cell.angle_gamma   90.00
#
_symmetry.space_group_name_H-M   'P 1'
#
loop_
_entity.id
_entity.type
_entity.pdbx_description
1 polymer ?
#
loop_
_entity_poly.entity_id
_entity_poly.type
_entity_poly.pdbx_seq_one_letter_code
_entity_poly.pdbx_strand_id
1 'polypeptide(L)'
;MLILNQPDTGDLEVITQVHCVCCNCTNEVFFEGNSKEIAAIKLEQLGWRTYERTDEIGGNTCPTCIEDLKEISLEEDSEQETPYD
;
A
#
# COMPACT_ATOMS: atom_id res chain seq x y z
N MET A 1 -43.95 19.25 9.78
CA MET A 1 -43.31 18.27 8.88
C MET A 1 -42.11 18.98 8.27
N LEU A 2 -40.90 18.59 8.68
CA LEU A 2 -39.67 19.15 8.10
C LEU A 2 -39.52 18.56 6.70
N ILE A 3 -39.67 19.41 5.68
CA ILE A 3 -39.37 19.04 4.30
C ILE A 3 -37.85 19.15 4.16
N LEU A 4 -37.18 18.02 4.18
CA LEU A 4 -35.76 17.95 3.81
C LEU A 4 -35.69 18.11 2.30
N ASN A 5 -35.30 19.31 1.84
CA ASN A 5 -34.93 19.51 0.45
C ASN A 5 -33.77 18.56 0.11
N GLN A 6 -33.74 18.05 -1.13
CA GLN A 6 -32.60 17.27 -1.59
C GLN A 6 -31.33 18.10 -1.39
N PRO A 7 -30.25 17.50 -0.87
CA PRO A 7 -29.00 18.22 -0.64
C PRO A 7 -28.53 18.83 -1.95
N ASP A 8 -28.13 20.10 -1.91
CA ASP A 8 -27.56 20.77 -3.07
C ASP A 8 -26.27 20.05 -3.44
N THR A 9 -26.24 19.45 -4.62
CA THR A 9 -25.06 18.71 -5.09
C THR A 9 -23.83 19.62 -5.24
N GLY A 10 -24.02 20.94 -5.30
CA GLY A 10 -22.91 21.91 -5.27
C GLY A 10 -22.20 21.99 -3.91
N ASP A 11 -22.85 21.59 -2.82
CA ASP A 11 -22.28 21.56 -1.46
C ASP A 11 -21.62 20.20 -1.12
N LEU A 12 -21.68 19.23 -2.03
CA LEU A 12 -21.13 17.89 -1.83
C LEU A 12 -19.72 17.79 -2.39
N GLU A 13 -18.73 17.58 -1.52
CA GLU A 13 -17.37 17.24 -1.93
C GLU A 13 -17.24 15.72 -2.09
N VAL A 14 -16.84 15.27 -3.28
CA VAL A 14 -16.57 13.84 -3.55
C VAL A 14 -15.15 13.52 -3.10
N ILE A 15 -15.03 12.91 -1.92
CA ILE A 15 -13.75 12.40 -1.41
C ILE A 15 -13.57 10.97 -1.92
N THR A 16 -12.50 10.75 -2.69
CA THR A 16 -12.09 9.39 -3.09
C THR A 16 -11.02 8.91 -2.13
N GLN A 17 -11.28 7.76 -1.49
CA GLN A 17 -10.30 7.06 -0.66
C GLN A 17 -9.89 5.75 -1.32
N VAL A 18 -8.59 5.48 -1.28
CA VAL A 18 -7.98 4.22 -1.68
C VAL A 18 -7.61 3.46 -0.42
N HIS A 19 -8.17 2.27 -0.26
CA HIS A 19 -7.83 1.33 0.80
C HIS A 19 -6.74 0.39 0.30
N CYS A 20 -5.62 0.35 1.00
CA CYS A 20 -4.50 -0.52 0.69
C CYS A 20 -4.26 -1.48 1.84
N VAL A 21 -4.11 -2.77 1.51
CA VAL A 21 -3.93 -3.87 2.46
C VAL A 21 -2.67 -4.62 2.09
N CYS A 22 -1.80 -4.86 3.08
CA CYS A 22 -0.60 -5.66 2.89
C CYS A 22 -0.95 -7.14 2.70
N CYS A 23 -0.38 -7.78 1.67
CA CYS A 23 -0.63 -9.20 1.39
C CYS A 23 -0.02 -10.17 2.41
N ASN A 24 0.95 -9.73 3.21
CA ASN A 24 1.69 -10.60 4.14
C ASN A 24 1.12 -10.54 5.56
N CYS A 25 0.90 -9.33 6.09
CA CYS A 25 0.51 -9.13 7.49
C CYS A 25 -0.87 -8.48 7.65
N THR A 26 -1.60 -8.26 6.55
CA THR A 26 -2.91 -7.59 6.52
C THR A 26 -2.93 -6.18 7.09
N ASN A 27 -1.76 -5.55 7.31
CA ASN A 27 -1.71 -4.15 7.73
C ASN A 27 -2.43 -3.27 6.70
N GLU A 28 -3.20 -2.30 7.17
CA GLU A 28 -4.09 -1.51 6.34
C GLU A 28 -3.80 -0.02 6.46
N VAL A 29 -3.96 0.69 5.35
CA VAL A 29 -3.81 2.15 5.27
C VAL A 29 -4.83 2.71 4.29
N PHE A 30 -5.34 3.90 4.60
CA PHE A 30 -6.31 4.61 3.78
C PHE A 30 -5.66 5.89 3.26
N PHE A 31 -5.80 6.15 1.97
CA PHE A 31 -5.27 7.35 1.33
C PHE A 31 -6.35 8.09 0.59
N GLU A 32 -6.44 9.39 0.85
CA GLU A 32 -7.22 10.28 0.01
C GLU A 32 -6.46 10.58 -1.28
N GLY A 33 -7.10 10.26 -2.39
CA GLY A 33 -6.53 10.38 -3.73
C GLY A 33 -7.64 10.24 -4.76
N ASN A 34 -7.67 11.15 -5.72
CA ASN A 34 -8.60 11.13 -6.84
C ASN A 34 -8.24 10.06 -7.90
N SER A 35 -7.17 9.30 -7.71
CA SER A 35 -6.81 8.14 -8.53
C SER A 35 -6.01 7.11 -7.74
N LYS A 36 -6.02 5.85 -8.22
CA LYS A 36 -5.19 4.78 -7.68
C LYS A 36 -3.68 5.05 -7.83
N GLU A 37 -3.29 5.67 -8.94
CA GLU A 37 -1.90 6.02 -9.23
C GLU A 37 -1.34 7.03 -8.21
N ILE A 38 -2.13 8.04 -7.83
CA ILE A 38 -1.74 9.00 -6.79
C ILE A 38 -1.62 8.32 -5.43
N ALA A 39 -2.49 7.36 -5.13
CA ALA A 39 -2.37 6.57 -3.91
C ALA A 39 -1.11 5.68 -3.92
N ALA A 40 -0.77 5.05 -5.06
CA ALA A 40 0.45 4.27 -5.22
C ALA A 40 1.71 5.12 -5.01
N ILE A 41 1.78 6.32 -5.59
CA ILE A 41 2.91 7.24 -5.39
C ILE A 41 3.07 7.62 -3.90
N LYS A 42 1.97 7.90 -3.20
CA LYS A 42 2.00 8.22 -1.76
C LYS A 42 2.45 7.02 -0.92
N LEU A 43 1.99 5.82 -1.27
CA LEU A 43 2.37 4.58 -0.62
C LEU A 43 3.88 4.32 -0.77
N GLU A 44 4.42 4.47 -1.98
CA GLU A 44 5.86 4.35 -2.24
C GLU A 44 6.70 5.31 -1.39
N GLN A 45 6.26 6.56 -1.22
CA GLN A 45 6.93 7.55 -0.35
C GLN A 45 6.96 7.13 1.13
N LEU A 46 6.00 6.31 1.56
CA LEU A 46 5.90 5.77 2.91
C LEU A 46 6.61 4.42 3.05
N GLY A 47 7.38 4.00 2.04
CA GLY A 47 8.13 2.76 2.04
C GLY A 47 7.29 1.52 1.72
N TRP A 48 6.03 1.69 1.31
CA TRP A 48 5.26 0.56 0.80
C TRP A 48 5.76 0.17 -0.58
N ARG A 49 5.72 -1.12 -0.88
CA ARG A 49 5.87 -1.63 -2.23
C ARG A 49 4.49 -1.83 -2.82
N THR A 50 4.18 -1.06 -3.86
CA THR A 50 2.89 -1.13 -4.56
C THR A 50 3.13 -1.29 -6.04
N TYR A 51 2.29 -2.09 -6.68
CA TYR A 51 2.42 -2.46 -8.08
C TYR A 51 1.14 -2.09 -8.83
N GLU A 52 0.58 -0.90 -8.60
CA GLU A 52 -0.57 -0.41 -9.37
C GLU A 52 -0.08 0.59 -10.42
N ARG A 53 0.81 0.12 -11.31
CA ARG A 53 1.30 0.88 -12.46
C ARG A 53 0.79 0.24 -13.74
N THR A 54 0.86 0.96 -14.87
CA THR A 54 0.31 0.49 -16.15
C THR A 54 0.99 -0.78 -16.70
N ASP A 55 2.19 -1.10 -16.21
CA ASP A 55 3.10 -2.13 -16.70
C ASP A 55 3.34 -3.28 -15.70
N GLU A 56 2.89 -3.15 -14.46
CA GLU A 56 3.12 -4.14 -13.40
C GLU A 56 1.89 -4.23 -12.50
N ILE A 57 1.46 -5.45 -12.14
CA ILE A 57 0.40 -5.74 -11.18
C ILE A 57 0.93 -6.75 -10.16
N GLY A 58 0.77 -6.45 -8.87
CA GLY A 58 1.31 -7.26 -7.77
C GLY A 58 0.67 -6.93 -6.42
N GLY A 59 0.95 -7.75 -5.42
CA GLY A 59 0.44 -7.57 -4.06
C GLY A 59 1.13 -6.42 -3.32
N ASN A 60 0.37 -5.59 -2.61
CA ASN A 60 0.95 -4.51 -1.81
C ASN A 60 1.69 -5.07 -0.59
N THR A 61 2.89 -4.58 -0.31
CA THR A 61 3.68 -4.99 0.86
C THR A 61 4.01 -3.77 1.72
N CYS A 62 3.76 -3.84 3.03
CA CYS A 62 4.07 -2.76 3.96
C CYS A 62 5.58 -2.68 4.23
N PRO A 63 6.10 -1.51 4.66
CA PRO A 63 7.52 -1.32 4.93
C PRO A 63 8.10 -2.34 5.92
N THR A 64 7.36 -2.68 6.99
CA THR A 64 7.81 -3.68 7.97
C THR A 64 8.04 -5.05 7.33
N CYS A 65 7.08 -5.56 6.57
CA CYS A 65 7.26 -6.86 5.90
C CYS A 65 8.37 -6.83 4.84
N ILE A 66 8.66 -5.66 4.25
CA ILE A 66 9.80 -5.51 3.33
C ILE A 66 11.12 -5.59 4.09
N GLU A 67 11.19 -4.99 5.28
CA GLU A 67 12.37 -5.06 6.15
C GLU A 67 12.60 -6.51 6.62
N ASP A 68 11.56 -7.17 7.15
CA ASP A 68 11.65 -8.57 7.59
C ASP A 68 12.18 -9.49 6.48
N LEU A 69 11.67 -9.33 5.25
CA LEU A 69 12.11 -10.13 4.10
C LEU A 69 13.57 -9.87 3.72
N LYS A 70 14.08 -8.64 3.93
CA LYS A 70 15.50 -8.32 3.66
C LYS A 70 16.40 -8.95 4.72
N GLU A 71 15.98 -8.96 5.98
CA GLU A 71 16.73 -9.57 7.07
C GLU A 71 16.85 -11.09 6.86
N ILE A 72 15.75 -11.76 6.52
CA ILE A 72 15.74 -13.20 6.20
C ILE A 72 16.72 -13.52 5.05
N SER A 73 16.71 -12.73 3.98
CA SER A 73 17.63 -12.93 2.85
C SER A 73 19.10 -12.81 3.25
N LEU A 74 19.43 -11.92 4.18
CA LEU A 74 20.81 -11.72 4.66
C LEU A 74 21.27 -12.86 5.57
N GLU A 75 20.35 -13.41 6.39
CA GLU A 75 20.63 -14.59 7.22
C GLU A 75 20.90 -15.82 6.34
N GLU A 76 20.05 -16.08 5.34
CA GLU A 76 20.19 -17.21 4.41
C GLU A 76 21.49 -17.16 3.60
N ASP A 77 21.95 -15.97 3.21
CA ASP A 77 23.23 -15.79 2.51
C ASP A 77 24.44 -16.03 3.44
N SER A 78 24.31 -15.74 4.74
CA SER A 78 25.39 -15.89 5.73
C SER A 78 25.63 -17.34 6.18
N GLU A 79 24.61 -18.20 6.08
CA GLU A 79 24.70 -19.61 6.50
C GLU A 79 25.27 -20.54 5.41
N GLN A 80 25.52 -20.04 4.19
CA GLN A 80 26.10 -20.84 3.10
C GLN A 80 27.63 -20.86 3.05
N GLU A 81 28.32 -20.13 3.93
CA GLU A 81 29.79 -20.16 4.05
C GLU A 81 30.28 -21.20 5.08
N THR A 82 30.06 -22.50 4.82
CA THR A 82 30.94 -23.53 5.43
C THR A 82 31.90 -24.05 4.38
N PRO A 83 33.21 -23.74 4.47
CA PRO A 83 34.21 -24.37 3.62
C PRO A 83 34.21 -25.87 3.95
N TYR A 84 33.95 -26.70 2.95
CA TYR A 84 34.35 -28.10 3.04
C TYR A 84 35.88 -28.13 3.05
N ASP A 85 36.46 -28.51 4.20
CA ASP A 85 37.88 -28.88 4.36
C ASP A 85 38.27 -30.05 3.42
#